data_AF-A0AAF0WAL6-F1
#
_entry.id   AF-A0AAF0WAL6-F1
#
_cell.length_a   1.000
_cell.length_b   1.000
_cell.length_c   1.000
_cell.angle_alpha   90.00
_cell.angle_beta   90.00
_cell.angle_gamma   90.00
#
_symmetry.space_group_name_H-M   'P 1'
#
loop_
_entity.id
_entity.type
_entity.pdbx_description
1 polymer ?
#
loop_
_entity_poly.entity_id
_entity_poly.type
_entity_poly.pdbx_seq_one_letter_code
_entity_poly.pdbx_strand_id
1 'polypeptide(L)'
;MRYFMPSIVAGSDVPFRNQSFDSLDNAYKFYKDYGRLGGFDVRKTTEKRDADGTIILKHFVCSKEGFNDGSHCEENRQRRTVSRRCGCKAKVVMKIMSQNRYYVFNFVELHNHPLASESGRKFLRASREMTVRTFDRDLKEFVGEKDGQMLIDKFRVLQETSKSFYFAYELYDDGHLTMLFWADATSRRNFEIYGDAVSFDATFDTNKYNMIFAPFTGVDKHDRRVIFAACLLSKDDVSHYNWVSVLASFSGENGLVPSKHRLCMWHIMEKFPIKLGNRLCKETDFMEKMKTYIWSSNLEIDEFKSGWKAVIEEFKLEDNKWLSDMYEIRKSWIRSYFRDSSMFGLMRTTSRYLLADHMPYVHANNLLCVELFVGMLFAA
;
A
#
# COMPACT_ATOMS: atom_id res chain seq x y z
N MET A 1 -3.63 -6.33 -48.64
CA MET A 1 -2.76 -5.67 -47.63
C MET A 1 -2.89 -6.42 -46.32
N ARG A 2 -1.79 -6.71 -45.62
CA ARG A 2 -1.84 -7.26 -44.26
C ARG A 2 -2.14 -6.13 -43.29
N TYR A 3 -3.15 -6.30 -42.44
CA TYR A 3 -3.47 -5.37 -41.37
C TYR A 3 -2.95 -5.92 -40.03
N PHE A 4 -2.54 -5.02 -39.15
CA PHE A 4 -2.03 -5.35 -37.83
C PHE A 4 -2.92 -4.68 -36.78
N MET A 5 -3.23 -5.42 -35.72
CA MET A 5 -4.00 -4.94 -34.57
C MET A 5 -3.17 -5.07 -33.29
N PRO A 6 -3.28 -4.10 -32.36
CA PRO A 6 -2.73 -4.20 -30.99
C PRO A 6 -3.39 -5.31 -30.15
N SER A 7 -2.97 -6.57 -30.32
CA SER A 7 -3.65 -7.75 -29.73
C SER A 7 -3.38 -8.04 -28.25
N ILE A 8 -2.52 -7.26 -27.57
CA ILE A 8 -2.07 -7.52 -26.18
C ILE A 8 -2.61 -6.46 -25.21
N VAL A 9 -3.45 -5.54 -25.68
CA VAL A 9 -4.01 -4.48 -24.84
C VAL A 9 -5.28 -4.98 -24.14
N ALA A 10 -5.33 -4.91 -22.80
CA ALA A 10 -6.53 -5.23 -22.04
C ALA A 10 -7.71 -4.35 -22.50
N GLY A 11 -8.93 -4.89 -22.55
CA GLY A 11 -10.09 -4.19 -23.11
C GLY A 11 -10.40 -2.83 -22.46
N SER A 12 -10.02 -2.63 -21.19
CA SER A 12 -10.14 -1.35 -20.47
C SER A 12 -9.22 -0.24 -21.00
N ASP A 13 -8.11 -0.63 -21.62
CA ASP A 13 -7.06 0.27 -22.13
C ASP A 13 -7.22 0.57 -23.63
N VAL A 14 -8.23 -0.01 -24.29
CA VAL A 14 -8.54 0.23 -25.70
C VAL A 14 -9.49 1.43 -25.83
N PRO A 15 -9.16 2.45 -26.64
CA PRO A 15 -10.09 3.54 -26.92
C PRO A 15 -11.39 3.04 -27.53
N PHE A 16 -12.52 3.60 -27.08
CA PHE A 16 -13.82 3.28 -27.67
C PHE A 16 -14.61 4.55 -27.97
N ARG A 17 -15.53 4.46 -28.94
CA ARG A 17 -16.35 5.60 -29.37
C ARG A 17 -17.18 6.13 -28.20
N ASN A 18 -17.23 7.46 -28.05
CA ASN A 18 -17.90 8.17 -26.96
C ASN A 18 -17.22 8.09 -25.58
N GLN A 19 -16.02 7.51 -25.47
CA GLN A 19 -15.22 7.63 -24.25
C GLN A 19 -14.87 9.10 -23.98
N SER A 20 -15.14 9.60 -22.77
CA SER A 20 -14.96 11.01 -22.40
C SER A 20 -13.72 11.26 -21.54
N PHE A 21 -13.11 12.43 -21.69
CA PHE A 21 -11.92 12.91 -20.97
C PHE A 21 -12.10 14.37 -20.56
N ASP A 22 -11.53 14.74 -19.42
CA ASP A 22 -11.66 16.11 -18.90
C ASP A 22 -10.74 17.12 -19.61
N SER A 23 -9.71 16.64 -20.32
CA SER A 23 -8.80 17.48 -21.09
C SER A 23 -8.21 16.74 -22.30
N LEU A 24 -7.77 17.50 -23.31
CA LEU A 24 -7.05 16.95 -24.46
C LEU A 24 -5.72 16.30 -24.08
N ASP A 25 -5.06 16.77 -23.01
CA ASP A 25 -3.81 16.18 -22.55
C ASP A 25 -4.04 14.84 -21.86
N ASN A 26 -5.13 14.68 -21.09
CA ASN A 26 -5.53 13.39 -20.54
C ASN A 26 -5.88 12.39 -21.66
N ALA A 27 -6.62 12.83 -22.67
CA ALA A 27 -6.93 12.01 -23.85
C ALA A 27 -5.67 11.63 -24.65
N TYR A 28 -4.74 12.57 -24.83
CA TYR A 28 -3.48 12.30 -25.51
C TYR A 28 -2.60 11.31 -24.74
N LYS A 29 -2.52 11.47 -23.42
CA LYS A 29 -1.78 10.56 -22.53
C LYS A 29 -2.34 9.14 -22.63
N PHE A 30 -3.66 8.99 -22.55
CA PHE A 30 -4.34 7.70 -22.70
C PHE A 30 -4.01 7.03 -24.04
N TYR A 31 -4.15 7.76 -25.16
CA TYR A 31 -3.87 7.17 -26.47
C TYR A 31 -2.37 6.89 -26.69
N LYS A 32 -1.48 7.69 -26.10
CA LYS A 32 -0.03 7.44 -26.10
C LYS A 32 0.32 6.16 -25.33
N ASP A 33 -0.32 5.92 -24.18
CA ASP A 33 -0.17 4.68 -23.41
C ASP A 33 -0.70 3.46 -24.17
N TYR A 34 -1.86 3.59 -24.83
CA TYR A 34 -2.40 2.57 -25.74
C TYR A 34 -1.41 2.26 -26.87
N GLY A 35 -0.83 3.28 -27.51
CA GLY A 35 0.17 3.10 -28.56
C GLY A 35 1.42 2.38 -28.05
N ARG A 36 1.91 2.73 -26.86
CA ARG A 36 3.05 2.07 -26.22
C ARG A 36 2.81 0.58 -26.02
N LEU A 37 1.67 0.20 -25.44
CA LEU A 37 1.28 -1.21 -25.27
C LEU A 37 1.05 -1.91 -26.61
N GLY A 38 0.44 -1.20 -27.56
CA GLY A 38 0.21 -1.69 -28.91
C GLY A 38 1.45 -1.76 -29.79
N GLY A 39 2.61 -1.28 -29.31
CA GLY A 39 3.86 -1.36 -30.06
C GLY A 39 4.02 -0.30 -31.17
N PHE A 40 3.43 0.89 -31.02
CA PHE A 40 3.57 1.99 -31.96
C PHE A 40 3.68 3.37 -31.29
N ASP A 41 4.33 4.32 -31.97
CA ASP A 41 4.42 5.70 -31.48
C ASP A 41 3.23 6.53 -31.96
N VAL A 42 2.79 7.47 -31.11
CA VAL A 42 1.66 8.39 -31.35
C VAL A 42 2.17 9.82 -31.53
N ARG A 43 1.48 10.61 -32.35
CA ARG A 43 1.72 12.05 -32.54
C ARG A 43 0.43 12.86 -32.57
N LYS A 44 0.50 14.12 -32.11
CA LYS A 44 -0.59 15.12 -32.28
C LYS A 44 -0.56 15.65 -33.72
N THR A 45 -1.71 15.75 -34.38
CA THR A 45 -1.84 16.37 -35.71
C THR A 45 -2.96 17.41 -35.75
N THR A 46 -3.74 17.43 -36.82
CA THR A 46 -4.77 18.41 -37.17
C THR A 46 -5.58 18.82 -35.95
N GLU A 47 -5.68 20.13 -35.74
CA GLU A 47 -6.60 20.75 -34.80
C GLU A 47 -7.52 21.69 -35.55
N LYS A 48 -8.78 21.72 -35.13
CA LYS A 48 -9.74 22.75 -35.53
C LYS A 48 -10.11 23.53 -34.29
N ARG A 49 -10.18 24.84 -34.43
CA ARG A 49 -10.55 25.78 -33.36
C ARG A 49 -11.82 26.52 -33.76
N ASP A 50 -12.60 26.89 -32.76
CA ASP A 50 -13.72 27.82 -32.93
C ASP A 50 -13.24 29.27 -33.02
N ALA A 51 -14.15 30.20 -33.29
CA ALA A 51 -13.88 31.65 -33.30
C ALA A 51 -13.26 32.15 -31.99
N ASP A 52 -13.66 31.56 -30.85
CA ASP A 52 -13.14 31.88 -29.52
C ASP A 52 -11.77 31.23 -29.20
N GLY A 53 -11.17 30.53 -30.17
CA GLY A 53 -9.85 29.89 -30.02
C GLY A 53 -9.87 28.52 -29.32
N THR A 54 -11.02 28.09 -28.81
CA THR A 54 -11.27 26.76 -28.22
C THR A 54 -11.06 25.66 -29.25
N ILE A 55 -10.29 24.62 -28.91
CA ILE A 55 -10.05 23.47 -29.79
C ILE A 55 -11.33 22.61 -29.83
N ILE A 56 -12.05 22.63 -30.94
CA ILE A 56 -13.29 21.84 -31.11
C ILE A 56 -13.01 20.40 -31.52
N LEU A 57 -11.87 20.15 -32.18
CA LEU A 57 -11.53 18.84 -32.71
C LEU A 57 -10.01 18.67 -32.79
N LYS A 58 -9.50 17.52 -32.34
CA LYS A 58 -8.07 17.21 -32.33
C LYS A 58 -7.81 15.78 -32.78
N HIS A 59 -6.81 15.60 -33.66
CA HIS A 59 -6.38 14.29 -34.12
C HIS A 59 -5.13 13.82 -33.38
N PHE A 60 -5.15 12.56 -32.93
CA PHE A 60 -3.97 11.81 -32.49
C PHE A 60 -3.80 10.61 -33.42
N VAL A 61 -2.62 10.45 -34.00
CA VAL A 61 -2.37 9.49 -35.09
C VAL A 61 -1.11 8.68 -34.84
N CYS A 62 -0.98 7.55 -35.52
CA CYS A 62 0.27 6.81 -35.57
C CYS A 62 1.42 7.68 -36.15
N SER A 63 2.63 7.52 -35.63
CA SER A 63 3.83 8.22 -36.12
C SER A 63 4.15 7.95 -37.60
N LYS A 64 3.66 6.83 -38.14
CA LYS A 64 3.77 6.45 -39.56
C LYS A 64 2.60 6.93 -40.43
N GLU A 65 1.69 7.76 -39.91
CA GLU A 65 0.62 8.40 -40.67
C GLU A 65 1.18 9.39 -41.70
N GLY A 66 0.53 9.50 -42.86
CA GLY A 66 0.95 10.34 -43.98
C GLY A 66 2.04 9.71 -44.85
N PHE A 67 2.47 10.45 -45.87
CA PHE A 67 3.63 10.12 -46.69
C PHE A 67 4.69 11.23 -46.51
N ASN A 68 5.97 10.94 -46.77
CA ASN A 68 6.97 12.01 -46.80
C ASN A 68 6.89 12.67 -48.17
N ASP A 69 6.48 13.93 -48.20
CA ASP A 69 6.56 14.75 -49.41
C ASP A 69 8.03 15.16 -49.56
N GLY A 70 8.70 14.68 -50.61
CA GLY A 70 10.12 14.88 -50.86
C GLY A 70 10.50 16.31 -51.28
N SER A 71 9.86 17.35 -50.75
CA SER A 71 10.05 18.73 -51.19
C SER A 71 10.64 19.61 -50.08
N HIS A 72 11.80 20.19 -50.40
CA HIS A 72 12.70 21.07 -49.63
C HIS A 72 13.62 20.42 -48.59
N CYS A 73 14.68 19.77 -49.09
CA CYS A 73 15.97 19.74 -48.41
C CYS A 73 16.96 20.63 -49.18
N GLU A 74 17.20 21.85 -48.67
CA GLU A 74 18.47 22.54 -48.90
C GLU A 74 19.61 21.67 -48.35
N GLU A 75 20.71 21.60 -49.09
CA GLU A 75 21.74 20.57 -49.07
C GLU A 75 22.56 20.37 -47.78
N ASN A 76 22.20 20.95 -46.63
CA ASN A 76 23.14 20.94 -45.48
C ASN A 76 22.60 20.60 -44.08
N ARG A 77 21.52 19.81 -43.97
CA ARG A 77 21.16 19.17 -42.68
C ARG A 77 20.68 17.73 -42.85
N GLN A 78 21.60 16.77 -42.94
CA GLN A 78 21.26 15.34 -42.79
C GLN A 78 20.74 15.08 -41.37
N ARG A 79 19.42 14.98 -41.20
CA ARG A 79 18.84 14.38 -40.00
C ARG A 79 19.20 12.89 -39.99
N ARG A 80 19.91 12.44 -38.94
CA ARG A 80 20.33 11.02 -38.72
C ARG A 80 19.18 10.00 -38.61
N THR A 81 17.92 10.35 -38.83
CA THR A 81 16.81 9.37 -38.78
C THR A 81 15.66 9.81 -39.70
N VAL A 82 15.46 9.08 -40.80
CA VAL A 82 14.33 9.30 -41.71
C VAL A 82 13.06 8.72 -41.08
N SER A 83 12.04 9.53 -40.84
CA SER A 83 10.71 9.04 -40.46
C SER A 83 10.13 8.24 -41.63
N ARG A 84 10.03 6.90 -41.51
CA ARG A 84 9.41 6.04 -42.54
C ARG A 84 7.88 6.09 -42.42
N ARG A 85 7.27 7.22 -42.80
CA ARG A 85 5.81 7.34 -42.92
C ARG A 85 5.32 6.46 -44.08
N CYS A 86 4.28 5.66 -43.84
CA CYS A 86 3.80 4.64 -44.77
C CYS A 86 2.28 4.76 -45.03
N GLY A 87 1.71 5.94 -44.79
CA GLY A 87 0.29 6.19 -44.96
C GLY A 87 -0.58 5.47 -43.93
N CYS A 88 -0.07 5.22 -42.72
CA CYS A 88 -0.86 4.54 -41.68
C CYS A 88 -2.12 5.35 -41.33
N LYS A 89 -3.27 4.68 -41.23
CA LYS A 89 -4.57 5.33 -40.98
C LYS A 89 -5.02 5.23 -39.51
N ALA A 90 -4.25 4.55 -38.66
CA ALA A 90 -4.59 4.38 -37.24
C ALA A 90 -4.60 5.74 -36.54
N LYS A 91 -5.73 6.05 -35.89
CA LYS A 91 -5.99 7.35 -35.25
C LYS A 91 -7.11 7.32 -34.22
N VAL A 92 -7.05 8.26 -33.30
CA VAL A 92 -8.15 8.70 -32.44
C VAL A 92 -8.45 10.17 -32.75
N VAL A 93 -9.73 10.50 -32.91
CA VAL A 93 -10.21 11.87 -33.11
C VAL A 93 -11.02 12.27 -31.89
N MET A 94 -10.58 13.34 -31.23
CA MET A 94 -11.26 13.95 -30.08
C MET A 94 -12.14 15.10 -30.56
N LYS A 95 -13.35 15.20 -30.01
CA LYS A 95 -14.26 16.34 -30.23
C LYS A 95 -14.74 16.90 -28.90
N ILE A 96 -14.98 18.20 -28.83
CA ILE A 96 -15.48 18.87 -27.62
C ILE A 96 -16.96 18.55 -27.37
N MET A 97 -17.35 18.44 -26.10
CA MET A 97 -18.72 18.35 -25.59
C MET A 97 -19.10 19.63 -24.83
N SER A 98 -20.36 19.72 -24.38
CA SER A 98 -20.76 20.66 -23.34
C SER A 98 -19.86 20.55 -22.12
N GLN A 99 -19.56 21.67 -21.44
CA GLN A 99 -18.69 21.76 -20.25
C GLN A 99 -17.18 21.55 -20.50
N ASN A 100 -16.65 21.88 -21.68
CA ASN A 100 -15.21 21.79 -22.00
C ASN A 100 -14.57 20.38 -21.88
N ARG A 101 -15.38 19.32 -21.86
CA ARG A 101 -14.89 17.93 -21.89
C ARG A 101 -14.73 17.45 -23.33
N TYR A 102 -13.89 16.45 -23.54
CA TYR A 102 -13.61 15.89 -24.86
C TYR A 102 -14.04 14.43 -24.94
N TYR A 103 -14.54 13.99 -26.08
CA TYR A 103 -14.89 12.59 -26.29
C TYR A 103 -14.27 12.02 -27.56
N VAL A 104 -14.10 10.71 -27.58
CA VAL A 104 -13.63 9.96 -28.76
C VAL A 104 -14.73 9.96 -29.81
N PHE A 105 -14.58 10.82 -30.81
CA PHE A 105 -15.50 10.94 -31.94
C PHE A 105 -15.31 9.81 -32.96
N ASN A 106 -14.05 9.45 -33.24
CA ASN A 106 -13.69 8.39 -34.17
C ASN A 106 -12.43 7.67 -33.71
N PHE A 107 -12.43 6.34 -33.84
CA PHE A 107 -11.28 5.50 -33.53
C PHE A 107 -11.05 4.52 -34.70
N VAL A 108 -9.83 4.51 -35.21
CA VAL A 108 -9.34 3.57 -36.22
C VAL A 108 -8.18 2.82 -35.62
N GLU A 109 -8.39 1.54 -35.32
CA GLU A 109 -7.41 0.68 -34.67
C GLU A 109 -6.42 0.03 -35.65
N LEU A 110 -6.84 -0.21 -36.89
CA LEU A 110 -6.06 -1.00 -37.85
C LEU A 110 -4.81 -0.28 -38.36
N HIS A 111 -3.67 -0.96 -38.28
CA HIS A 111 -2.40 -0.53 -38.86
C HIS A 111 -2.07 -1.27 -40.15
N ASN A 112 -1.35 -0.61 -41.07
CA ASN A 112 -0.88 -1.21 -42.32
C ASN A 112 0.62 -1.58 -42.29
N HIS A 113 1.23 -1.57 -41.09
CA HIS A 113 2.63 -1.89 -40.87
C HIS A 113 2.78 -2.76 -39.62
N PRO A 114 3.84 -3.58 -39.52
CA PRO A 114 4.13 -4.32 -38.30
C PRO A 114 4.26 -3.41 -37.09
N LEU A 115 3.74 -3.89 -35.96
CA LEU A 115 3.89 -3.28 -34.64
C LEU A 115 5.16 -3.82 -33.98
N ALA A 116 5.74 -3.06 -33.05
CA ALA A 116 6.90 -3.53 -32.30
C ALA A 116 6.55 -4.77 -31.47
N SER A 117 7.43 -5.76 -31.49
CA SER A 117 7.33 -6.91 -30.59
C SER A 117 7.45 -6.46 -29.13
N GLU A 118 7.01 -7.29 -28.21
CA GLU A 118 7.05 -7.02 -26.77
C GLU A 118 8.44 -6.57 -26.29
N SER A 119 9.50 -7.30 -26.66
CA SER A 119 10.89 -6.95 -26.36
C SER A 119 11.35 -5.65 -27.03
N GLY A 120 10.70 -5.25 -28.12
CA GLY A 120 10.98 -4.03 -28.89
C GLY A 120 10.28 -2.77 -28.36
N ARG A 121 9.21 -2.92 -27.56
CA ARG A 121 8.41 -1.78 -27.04
C ARG A 121 9.23 -0.82 -26.18
N LYS A 122 10.24 -1.32 -25.46
CA LYS A 122 11.15 -0.51 -24.63
C LYS A 122 11.94 0.54 -25.41
N PHE A 123 12.10 0.35 -26.73
CA PHE A 123 12.84 1.27 -27.60
C PHE A 123 11.95 2.33 -28.28
N LEU A 124 10.62 2.26 -28.11
CA LEU A 124 9.68 3.25 -28.65
C LEU A 124 9.86 4.62 -27.98
N ARG A 125 9.55 5.69 -28.70
CA ARG A 125 9.59 7.05 -28.13
C ARG A 125 8.51 7.23 -27.06
N ALA A 126 7.36 6.59 -27.24
CA ALA A 126 6.29 6.53 -26.26
C ALA A 126 6.74 5.94 -24.91
N SER A 127 7.79 5.09 -24.91
CA SER A 127 8.35 4.46 -23.71
C SER A 127 9.44 5.29 -23.01
N ARG A 128 9.85 6.44 -23.57
CA ARG A 128 10.90 7.30 -23.00
C ARG A 128 10.40 8.22 -21.87
N GLU A 129 9.09 8.38 -21.75
CA GLU A 129 8.43 9.11 -20.66
C GLU A 129 7.52 8.13 -19.92
N MET A 130 8.02 7.51 -18.85
CA MET A 130 7.20 6.68 -17.97
C MET A 130 6.30 7.56 -17.10
N THR A 131 5.00 7.27 -17.10
CA THR A 131 4.06 7.89 -16.17
C THR A 131 3.91 7.00 -14.94
N VAL A 132 3.56 7.55 -13.77
CA VAL A 132 3.41 6.77 -12.52
C VAL A 132 2.46 5.58 -12.68
N ARG A 133 1.35 5.76 -13.41
CA ARG A 133 0.40 4.68 -13.72
C ARG A 133 1.00 3.60 -14.61
N THR A 134 1.80 4.02 -15.58
CA THR A 134 2.48 3.14 -16.53
C THR A 134 3.56 2.32 -15.83
N PHE A 135 4.32 2.95 -14.92
CA PHE A 135 5.32 2.28 -14.08
C PHE A 135 4.66 1.27 -13.12
N ASP A 136 3.59 1.66 -12.43
CA ASP A 136 2.87 0.76 -11.51
C ASP A 136 2.28 -0.46 -12.23
N ARG A 137 1.71 -0.29 -13.44
CA ARG A 137 1.24 -1.41 -14.25
C ARG A 137 2.38 -2.31 -14.72
N ASP A 138 3.43 -1.74 -15.30
CA ASP A 138 4.57 -2.50 -15.81
C ASP A 138 5.32 -3.22 -14.67
N LEU A 139 5.39 -2.59 -13.49
CA LEU A 139 5.89 -3.21 -12.27
C LEU A 139 5.00 -4.38 -11.86
N LYS A 140 3.68 -4.21 -11.83
CA LYS A 140 2.73 -5.30 -11.49
C LYS A 140 2.77 -6.46 -12.48
N GLU A 141 2.95 -6.19 -13.78
CA GLU A 141 3.08 -7.19 -14.83
C GLU A 141 4.44 -7.91 -14.78
N PHE A 142 5.53 -7.18 -14.52
CA PHE A 142 6.86 -7.73 -14.30
C PHE A 142 6.96 -8.58 -13.03
N VAL A 143 6.30 -8.13 -11.96
CA VAL A 143 6.27 -8.78 -10.65
C VAL A 143 5.43 -10.06 -10.67
N GLY A 144 4.29 -10.08 -11.39
CA GLY A 144 3.52 -11.29 -11.68
C GLY A 144 3.17 -12.13 -10.44
N GLU A 145 3.29 -13.46 -10.55
CA GLU A 145 3.20 -14.44 -9.43
C GLU A 145 4.57 -14.70 -8.76
N LYS A 146 5.61 -13.97 -9.16
CA LYS A 146 7.00 -14.15 -8.68
C LYS A 146 7.40 -13.10 -7.66
N ASP A 147 6.43 -12.37 -7.13
CA ASP A 147 6.63 -11.23 -6.26
C ASP A 147 7.32 -11.60 -4.93
N GLY A 148 6.93 -12.74 -4.34
CA GLY A 148 7.58 -13.29 -3.15
C GLY A 148 9.03 -13.69 -3.41
N GLN A 149 9.31 -14.41 -4.51
CA GLN A 149 10.66 -14.84 -4.85
C GLN A 149 11.58 -13.65 -5.18
N MET A 150 11.08 -12.65 -5.91
CA MET A 150 11.83 -11.43 -6.20
C MET A 150 12.14 -10.62 -4.93
N LEU A 151 11.23 -10.60 -3.97
CA LEU A 151 11.45 -9.97 -2.67
C LEU A 151 12.52 -10.70 -1.86
N ILE A 152 12.48 -12.04 -1.84
CA ILE A 152 13.50 -12.89 -1.20
C ILE A 152 14.87 -12.66 -1.86
N ASP A 153 14.95 -12.68 -3.19
CA ASP A 153 16.20 -12.48 -3.93
C ASP A 153 16.79 -11.10 -3.64
N LYS A 154 15.94 -10.07 -3.56
CA LYS A 154 16.36 -8.73 -3.14
C LYS A 154 16.92 -8.72 -1.73
N PHE A 155 16.28 -9.42 -0.79
CA PHE A 155 16.74 -9.48 0.60
C PHE A 155 18.04 -10.28 0.76
N ARG A 156 18.26 -11.32 -0.06
CA ARG A 156 19.55 -12.02 -0.16
C ARG A 156 20.66 -11.06 -0.58
N VAL A 157 20.45 -10.28 -1.64
CA VAL A 157 21.44 -9.27 -2.09
C VAL A 157 21.71 -8.23 -0.99
N LEU A 158 20.68 -7.79 -0.26
CA LEU A 158 20.85 -6.85 0.85
C LEU A 158 21.66 -7.45 2.01
N GLN A 159 21.46 -8.72 2.32
CA GLN A 159 22.22 -9.44 3.35
C GLN A 159 23.68 -9.70 2.93
N GLU A 160 23.94 -10.01 1.66
CA GLU A 160 25.29 -10.12 1.10
C GLU A 160 26.03 -8.78 1.14
N THR A 161 25.31 -7.68 0.88
CA THR A 161 25.87 -6.32 0.89
C THR A 161 26.09 -5.81 2.32
N SER A 162 25.26 -6.22 3.27
CA SER A 162 25.31 -5.77 4.67
C SER A 162 25.05 -6.92 5.63
N LYS A 163 26.10 -7.36 6.33
CA LYS A 163 25.98 -8.36 7.41
C LYS A 163 25.06 -7.92 8.56
N SER A 164 24.83 -6.61 8.68
CA SER A 164 23.90 -6.05 9.66
C SER A 164 22.44 -6.16 9.19
N PHE A 165 22.16 -6.35 7.90
CA PHE A 165 20.80 -6.66 7.45
C PHE A 165 20.45 -8.11 7.80
N TYR A 166 19.28 -8.30 8.41
CA TYR A 166 18.77 -9.62 8.77
C TYR A 166 17.38 -9.82 8.17
N PHE A 167 17.14 -11.02 7.67
CA PHE A 167 15.80 -11.44 7.30
C PHE A 167 15.67 -12.96 7.45
N ALA A 168 14.43 -13.41 7.64
CA ALA A 168 14.04 -14.82 7.68
C ALA A 168 12.71 -14.97 6.95
N TYR A 169 12.45 -16.14 6.38
CA TYR A 169 11.21 -16.40 5.67
C TYR A 169 10.87 -17.88 5.67
N GLU A 170 9.60 -18.17 5.45
CA GLU A 170 9.06 -19.52 5.26
C GLU A 170 8.18 -19.52 4.00
N LEU A 171 8.16 -20.66 3.31
CA LEU A 171 7.33 -20.89 2.12
C LEU A 171 6.34 -22.02 2.40
N TYR A 172 5.18 -21.97 1.75
CA TYR A 172 4.31 -23.14 1.59
C TYR A 172 4.95 -24.17 0.64
N ASP A 173 4.42 -25.39 0.63
CA ASP A 173 4.90 -26.48 -0.24
C ASP A 173 4.81 -26.14 -1.74
N ASP A 174 3.90 -25.25 -2.12
CA ASP A 174 3.73 -24.74 -3.48
C ASP A 174 4.68 -23.58 -3.84
N GLY A 175 5.54 -23.16 -2.90
CA GLY A 175 6.53 -22.10 -3.07
C GLY A 175 6.01 -20.69 -2.77
N HIS A 176 4.75 -20.51 -2.35
CA HIS A 176 4.23 -19.21 -1.96
C HIS A 176 4.75 -18.76 -0.59
N LEU A 177 5.05 -17.46 -0.46
CA LEU A 177 5.55 -16.87 0.78
C LEU A 177 4.48 -16.91 1.88
N THR A 178 4.77 -17.61 2.99
CA THR A 178 3.84 -17.67 4.14
C THR A 178 4.23 -16.69 5.24
N MET A 179 5.53 -16.58 5.53
CA MET A 179 6.06 -15.71 6.58
C MET A 179 7.33 -15.04 6.08
N LEU A 180 7.47 -13.75 6.38
CA LEU A 180 8.68 -12.98 6.10
C LEU A 180 8.93 -12.06 7.28
N PHE A 181 10.17 -12.00 7.76
CA PHE A 181 10.63 -11.06 8.77
C PHE A 181 11.90 -10.39 8.28
N TRP A 182 12.06 -9.10 8.52
CA TRP A 182 13.31 -8.41 8.23
C TRP A 182 13.59 -7.27 9.21
N ALA A 183 14.87 -6.99 9.37
CA ALA A 183 15.38 -5.88 10.13
C ALA A 183 16.66 -5.37 9.46
N ASP A 184 16.66 -4.11 9.05
CA ASP A 184 17.86 -3.48 8.49
C ASP A 184 18.87 -3.13 9.60
N ALA A 185 20.05 -2.69 9.18
CA ALA A 185 21.15 -2.34 10.08
C ALA A 185 20.75 -1.25 11.10
N THR A 186 19.95 -0.27 10.66
CA THR A 186 19.48 0.83 11.50
C THR A 186 18.48 0.34 12.53
N SER A 187 17.55 -0.52 12.11
CA SER A 187 16.47 -1.05 12.94
C SER A 187 17.01 -1.95 14.04
N ARG A 188 17.99 -2.81 13.71
CA ARG A 188 18.69 -3.62 14.71
C ARG A 188 19.48 -2.77 15.70
N ARG A 189 20.19 -1.74 15.23
CA ARG A 189 20.88 -0.80 16.11
C ARG A 189 19.92 -0.02 17.00
N ASN A 190 18.75 0.34 16.49
CA ASN A 190 17.70 0.95 17.29
C ASN A 190 17.20 -0.01 18.37
N PHE A 191 17.02 -1.29 18.06
CA PHE A 191 16.63 -2.29 19.04
C PHE A 191 17.69 -2.49 20.13
N GLU A 192 18.97 -2.52 19.77
CA GLU A 192 20.07 -2.61 20.74
C GLU A 192 20.10 -1.45 21.75
N ILE A 193 19.62 -0.26 21.36
CA ILE A 193 19.67 0.96 22.19
C ILE A 193 18.33 1.23 22.89
N TYR A 194 17.20 0.90 22.24
CA TYR A 194 15.86 1.31 22.65
C TYR A 194 14.87 0.12 22.78
N GLY A 195 15.35 -1.12 22.69
CA GLY A 195 14.54 -2.34 22.73
C GLY A 195 13.96 -2.72 24.09
N ASP A 196 14.12 -1.87 25.11
CA ASP A 196 13.56 -2.08 26.46
C ASP A 196 12.03 -2.20 26.46
N ALA A 197 11.39 -1.54 25.50
CA ALA A 197 9.95 -1.61 25.31
C ALA A 197 9.63 -1.60 23.82
N VAL A 198 8.90 -2.63 23.40
CA VAL A 198 8.61 -2.91 21.99
C VAL A 198 7.10 -2.91 21.78
N SER A 199 6.72 -2.59 20.56
CA SER A 199 5.37 -2.47 20.09
C SER A 199 5.21 -3.21 18.77
N PHE A 200 4.23 -4.09 18.68
CA PHE A 200 3.95 -4.89 17.49
C PHE A 200 2.48 -4.83 17.06
N ASP A 201 2.24 -4.30 15.88
CA ASP A 201 0.87 -4.03 15.44
C ASP A 201 0.56 -4.86 14.19
N ALA A 202 -0.19 -5.95 14.37
CA ALA A 202 -0.66 -6.79 13.27
C ALA A 202 -1.92 -6.22 12.65
N THR A 203 -1.81 -5.02 12.10
CA THR A 203 -2.90 -4.36 11.36
C THR A 203 -2.64 -4.59 9.89
N PHE A 204 -3.41 -5.41 9.18
CA PHE A 204 -3.85 -5.10 7.81
C PHE A 204 -4.86 -6.11 7.25
N ASP A 205 -5.94 -5.56 6.71
CA ASP A 205 -6.52 -6.04 5.46
C ASP A 205 -5.49 -5.80 4.34
N THR A 206 -4.68 -6.82 4.12
CA THR A 206 -4.59 -7.54 2.84
C THR A 206 -4.10 -6.68 1.66
N ASN A 207 -2.77 -6.72 1.47
CA ASN A 207 -2.18 -6.51 0.14
C ASN A 207 -2.85 -7.45 -0.89
N LYS A 208 -2.52 -7.37 -2.20
CA LYS A 208 -3.09 -8.29 -3.22
C LYS A 208 -3.07 -9.78 -2.82
N TYR A 209 -2.16 -10.16 -1.91
CA TYR A 209 -1.89 -11.52 -1.44
C TYR A 209 -2.47 -11.83 -0.06
N ASN A 210 -3.29 -10.95 0.49
CA ASN A 210 -3.95 -11.16 1.76
C ASN A 210 -3.02 -11.36 2.97
N MET A 211 -1.78 -10.86 2.88
CA MET A 211 -0.82 -10.95 3.98
C MET A 211 -0.98 -9.80 4.97
N ILE A 212 -0.85 -10.15 6.24
CA ILE A 212 -0.82 -9.25 7.40
C ILE A 212 0.57 -8.66 7.47
N PHE A 213 0.69 -7.33 7.39
CA PHE A 213 1.94 -6.65 7.68
C PHE A 213 1.95 -6.20 9.13
N ALA A 214 3.05 -6.46 9.83
CA ALA A 214 3.18 -6.07 11.23
C ALA A 214 4.59 -5.52 11.54
N PRO A 215 4.72 -4.22 11.84
CA PRO A 215 5.98 -3.62 12.24
C PRO A 215 6.23 -3.82 13.74
N PHE A 216 7.51 -3.98 14.09
CA PHE A 216 8.02 -3.86 15.46
C PHE A 216 8.58 -2.46 15.64
N THR A 217 8.08 -1.73 16.62
CA THR A 217 8.40 -0.33 16.86
C THR A 217 8.72 -0.07 18.33
N GLY A 218 9.33 1.06 18.61
CA GLY A 218 9.58 1.58 19.95
C GLY A 218 9.73 3.10 19.91
N VAL A 219 10.28 3.67 20.97
CA VAL A 219 10.56 5.11 21.06
C VAL A 219 12.05 5.36 21.36
N ASP A 220 12.62 6.39 20.74
CA ASP A 220 13.96 6.86 21.07
C ASP A 220 13.96 7.82 22.27
N LYS A 221 15.15 8.31 22.65
CA LYS A 221 15.35 9.27 23.76
C LYS A 221 14.70 10.65 23.53
N HIS A 222 14.18 10.92 22.34
CA HIS A 222 13.50 12.16 21.98
C HIS A 222 11.99 11.95 21.79
N ASP A 223 11.44 10.85 22.32
CA ASP A 223 10.04 10.45 22.17
C ASP A 223 9.64 10.27 20.69
N ARG A 224 10.60 10.00 19.80
CA ARG A 224 10.32 9.73 18.38
C ARG A 224 10.18 8.23 18.18
N ARG A 225 9.20 7.83 17.36
CA ARG A 225 9.00 6.44 16.98
C ARG A 225 10.19 5.91 16.18
N VAL A 226 10.70 4.76 16.56
CA VAL A 226 11.71 3.99 15.82
C VAL A 226 11.14 2.64 15.39
N ILE A 227 11.62 2.10 14.28
CA ILE A 227 11.29 0.75 13.81
C ILE A 227 12.47 -0.16 14.17
N PHE A 228 12.16 -1.34 14.70
CA PHE A 228 13.10 -2.39 15.08
C PHE A 228 13.12 -3.53 14.07
N ALA A 229 11.96 -3.85 13.50
CA ALA A 229 11.80 -4.87 12.47
C ALA A 229 10.42 -4.72 11.80
N ALA A 230 10.14 -5.54 10.80
CA ALA A 230 8.80 -5.75 10.29
C ALA A 230 8.62 -7.18 9.79
N CYS A 231 7.37 -7.62 9.69
CA CYS A 231 7.03 -8.90 9.09
C CYS A 231 5.80 -8.85 8.17
N LEU A 232 5.69 -9.89 7.33
CA LEU A 232 4.50 -10.26 6.58
C LEU A 232 4.08 -11.67 7.00
N LEU A 233 2.80 -11.87 7.29
CA LEU A 233 2.24 -13.15 7.75
C LEU A 233 1.03 -13.51 6.90
N SER A 234 0.93 -14.77 6.48
CA SER A 234 -0.23 -15.24 5.71
C SER A 234 -1.45 -15.54 6.59
N LYS A 235 -1.26 -15.71 7.91
CA LYS A 235 -2.33 -16.04 8.87
C LYS A 235 -2.22 -15.25 10.17
N ASP A 236 -3.38 -14.92 10.73
CA ASP A 236 -3.57 -14.34 12.06
C ASP A 236 -3.70 -15.49 13.08
N ASP A 237 -2.58 -16.18 13.35
CA ASP A 237 -2.56 -17.30 14.29
C ASP A 237 -1.32 -17.31 15.19
N VAL A 238 -1.44 -18.10 16.27
CA VAL A 238 -0.40 -18.21 17.30
C VAL A 238 0.93 -18.67 16.74
N SER A 239 0.91 -19.64 15.83
CA SER A 239 2.13 -20.23 15.30
C SER A 239 2.93 -19.19 14.52
N HIS A 240 2.25 -18.34 13.73
CA HIS A 240 2.85 -17.21 13.02
C HIS A 240 3.40 -16.18 14.01
N TYR A 241 2.63 -15.77 15.01
CA TYR A 241 3.11 -14.79 16.00
C TYR A 241 4.28 -15.29 16.85
N ASN A 242 4.30 -16.57 17.20
CA ASN A 242 5.42 -17.18 17.92
C ASN A 242 6.69 -17.15 17.08
N TRP A 243 6.60 -17.51 15.80
CA TRP A 243 7.73 -17.48 14.87
C TRP A 243 8.34 -16.07 14.80
N VAL A 244 7.51 -15.03 14.63
CA VAL A 244 8.01 -13.66 14.54
C VAL A 244 8.54 -13.16 15.89
N SER A 245 7.91 -13.52 17.01
CA SER A 245 8.32 -13.07 18.36
C SER A 245 9.72 -13.58 18.73
N VAL A 246 10.04 -14.83 18.33
CA VAL A 246 11.40 -15.38 18.50
C VAL A 246 12.40 -14.59 17.68
N LEU A 247 12.09 -14.29 16.42
CA LEU A 247 12.97 -13.50 15.54
C LEU A 247 13.17 -12.06 16.01
N ALA A 248 12.11 -11.43 16.50
CA ALA A 248 12.13 -10.07 17.03
C ALA A 248 12.92 -9.93 18.34
N SER A 249 13.23 -11.04 19.01
CA SER A 249 14.06 -11.04 20.22
C SER A 249 15.54 -10.79 19.92
N PHE A 250 15.99 -10.97 18.65
CA PHE A 250 17.38 -10.82 18.20
C PHE A 250 18.43 -11.55 19.06
N SER A 251 18.01 -12.50 19.91
CA SER A 251 18.79 -13.07 21.00
C SER A 251 19.71 -14.21 20.59
N GLY A 252 19.64 -14.69 19.34
CA GLY A 252 20.53 -15.74 18.78
C GLY A 252 20.38 -17.13 19.41
N GLU A 253 19.80 -17.23 20.61
CA GLU A 253 19.37 -18.46 21.27
C GLU A 253 17.87 -18.68 21.00
N ASN A 254 17.45 -19.94 20.87
CA ASN A 254 16.07 -20.37 20.57
C ASN A 254 15.02 -20.02 21.66
N GLY A 255 15.29 -19.02 22.50
CA GLY A 255 14.44 -18.56 23.58
C GLY A 255 13.98 -17.12 23.36
N LEU A 256 12.67 -16.91 23.53
CA LEU A 256 12.12 -15.59 23.79
C LEU A 256 12.87 -14.98 24.98
N VAL A 257 13.39 -13.77 24.82
CA VAL A 257 13.87 -13.01 25.99
C VAL A 257 12.68 -12.91 26.97
N PRO A 258 12.85 -13.21 28.27
CA PRO A 258 11.79 -13.06 29.24
C PRO A 258 11.21 -11.66 29.18
N SER A 259 9.99 -11.54 28.67
CA SER A 259 9.33 -10.26 28.41
C SER A 259 7.97 -10.24 29.08
N LYS A 260 7.59 -9.05 29.58
CA LYS A 260 6.28 -8.84 30.20
C LYS A 260 5.34 -8.30 29.13
N HIS A 261 4.41 -9.13 28.69
CA HIS A 261 3.45 -8.75 27.66
C HIS A 261 2.32 -7.89 28.25
N ARG A 262 1.92 -6.85 27.50
CA ARG A 262 0.80 -5.99 27.83
C ARG A 262 -0.11 -5.82 26.61
N LEU A 263 -1.41 -6.08 26.77
CA LEU A 263 -2.39 -5.81 25.73
C LEU A 263 -2.64 -4.30 25.63
N CYS A 264 -2.85 -3.86 24.39
CA CYS A 264 -3.15 -2.47 24.12
C CYS A 264 -4.53 -2.05 24.68
N MET A 265 -4.51 -1.08 25.60
CA MET A 265 -5.72 -0.44 26.12
C MET A 265 -6.55 0.25 25.03
N TRP A 266 -5.93 0.88 24.02
CA TRP A 266 -6.66 1.58 22.96
C TRP A 266 -7.52 0.62 22.13
N HIS A 267 -6.96 -0.52 21.70
CA HIS A 267 -7.70 -1.56 20.96
C HIS A 267 -8.80 -2.20 21.80
N ILE A 268 -8.54 -2.41 23.09
CA ILE A 268 -9.56 -2.86 24.03
C ILE A 268 -10.70 -1.84 24.09
N MET A 269 -10.38 -0.55 24.22
CA MET A 269 -11.35 0.55 24.26
C MET A 269 -12.18 0.68 22.97
N GLU A 270 -11.61 0.36 21.82
CA GLU A 270 -12.32 0.35 20.53
C GLU A 270 -13.33 -0.81 20.43
N LYS A 271 -13.09 -1.93 21.11
CA LYS A 271 -14.03 -3.06 21.15
C LYS A 271 -15.25 -2.78 22.03
N PHE A 272 -15.21 -1.82 22.96
CA PHE A 272 -16.34 -1.51 23.85
C PHE A 272 -17.63 -1.17 23.08
N PRO A 273 -17.66 -0.18 22.16
CA PRO A 273 -18.88 0.12 21.39
C PRO A 273 -19.38 -1.04 20.53
N ILE A 274 -18.47 -1.90 20.05
CA ILE A 274 -18.80 -3.07 19.22
C ILE A 274 -19.46 -4.17 20.08
N LYS A 275 -18.93 -4.41 21.29
CA LYS A 275 -19.36 -5.51 22.17
C LYS A 275 -20.53 -5.15 23.07
N LEU A 276 -20.66 -3.88 23.47
CA LEU A 276 -21.71 -3.40 24.38
C LEU A 276 -22.80 -2.59 23.69
N GLY A 277 -22.59 -2.24 22.42
CA GLY A 277 -23.50 -1.45 21.62
C GLY A 277 -23.22 0.05 21.69
N ASN A 278 -23.33 0.71 20.53
CA ASN A 278 -23.07 2.14 20.38
C ASN A 278 -23.96 3.01 21.27
N ARG A 279 -25.20 2.57 21.55
CA ARG A 279 -26.15 3.35 22.34
C ARG A 279 -25.63 3.60 23.75
N LEU A 280 -25.26 2.53 24.45
CA LEU A 280 -24.63 2.64 25.77
C LEU A 280 -23.36 3.48 25.70
N CYS A 281 -22.46 3.18 24.76
CA CYS A 281 -21.14 3.81 24.73
C CYS A 281 -21.12 5.27 24.24
N LYS A 282 -22.15 5.75 23.53
CA LYS A 282 -22.20 7.11 22.96
C LYS A 282 -23.28 8.01 23.56
N GLU A 283 -24.38 7.44 24.06
CA GLU A 283 -25.52 8.20 24.57
C GLU A 283 -25.56 8.25 26.11
N THR A 284 -24.62 7.59 26.79
CA THR A 284 -24.46 7.64 28.24
C THR A 284 -23.05 8.04 28.65
N ASP A 285 -22.85 8.37 29.92
CA ASP A 285 -21.55 8.68 30.52
C ASP A 285 -20.71 7.42 30.85
N PHE A 286 -21.18 6.22 30.50
CA PHE A 286 -20.50 4.95 30.73
C PHE A 286 -19.03 4.97 30.28
N MET A 287 -18.76 5.41 29.05
CA MET A 287 -17.40 5.43 28.53
C MET A 287 -16.51 6.45 29.24
N GLU A 288 -17.05 7.56 29.72
CA GLU A 288 -16.30 8.57 30.47
C GLU A 288 -15.89 8.03 31.84
N LYS A 289 -16.81 7.35 32.53
CA LYS A 289 -16.56 6.65 33.80
C LYS A 289 -15.54 5.53 33.63
N MET A 290 -15.72 4.65 32.64
CA MET A 290 -14.77 3.55 32.38
C MET A 290 -13.37 4.07 32.02
N LYS A 291 -13.28 5.13 31.19
CA LYS A 291 -11.99 5.74 30.83
C LYS A 291 -11.24 6.24 32.06
N THR A 292 -11.94 6.77 33.06
CA THR A 292 -11.34 7.24 34.31
C THR A 292 -10.59 6.12 35.00
N TYR A 293 -11.13 4.91 35.06
CA TYR A 293 -10.45 3.78 35.70
C TYR A 293 -9.41 3.09 34.80
N ILE A 294 -9.65 3.06 33.48
CA ILE A 294 -8.77 2.40 32.52
C ILE A 294 -7.50 3.23 32.24
N TRP A 295 -7.63 4.53 31.97
CA TRP A 295 -6.52 5.39 31.53
C TRP A 295 -5.74 6.07 32.64
N SER A 296 -6.22 6.00 33.87
CA SER A 296 -5.57 6.65 35.00
C SER A 296 -4.16 6.13 35.24
N SER A 297 -3.23 7.06 35.40
CA SER A 297 -1.83 6.77 35.72
C SER A 297 -1.59 6.45 37.19
N ASN A 298 -2.47 6.96 38.06
CA ASN A 298 -2.20 7.04 39.50
C ASN A 298 -3.14 6.18 40.36
N LEU A 299 -4.01 5.34 39.76
CA LEU A 299 -4.94 4.48 40.49
C LEU A 299 -4.27 3.23 41.05
N GLU A 300 -4.46 2.97 42.34
CA GLU A 300 -4.06 1.72 42.96
C GLU A 300 -4.92 0.55 42.43
N ILE A 301 -4.41 -0.67 42.62
CA ILE A 301 -5.07 -1.88 42.13
C ILE A 301 -6.47 -2.01 42.75
N ASP A 302 -6.63 -1.73 44.04
CA ASP A 302 -7.92 -1.88 44.72
C ASP A 302 -8.90 -0.75 44.41
N GLU A 303 -8.41 0.46 44.13
CA GLU A 303 -9.23 1.56 43.60
C GLU A 303 -9.77 1.21 42.20
N PHE A 304 -8.93 0.63 41.33
CA PHE A 304 -9.38 0.14 40.03
C PHE A 304 -10.46 -0.94 40.17
N LYS A 305 -10.24 -1.95 41.03
CA LYS A 305 -11.22 -3.04 41.21
C LYS A 305 -12.57 -2.50 41.71
N SER A 306 -12.53 -1.61 42.69
CA SER A 306 -13.74 -1.02 43.28
C SER A 306 -14.46 -0.12 42.29
N GLY A 307 -13.73 0.71 41.56
CA GLY A 307 -14.26 1.58 40.52
C GLY A 307 -14.86 0.83 39.34
N TRP A 308 -14.16 -0.21 38.85
CA TRP A 308 -14.69 -1.09 37.80
C TRP A 308 -16.02 -1.70 38.24
N LYS A 309 -16.06 -2.32 39.44
CA LYS A 309 -17.28 -2.93 39.96
C LYS A 309 -18.43 -1.93 40.07
N ALA A 310 -18.16 -0.73 40.61
CA ALA A 310 -19.18 0.31 40.75
C ALA A 310 -19.79 0.73 39.41
N VAL A 311 -18.98 0.88 38.35
CA VAL A 311 -19.49 1.21 37.01
C VAL A 311 -20.30 0.05 36.43
N ILE A 312 -19.85 -1.19 36.61
CA ILE A 312 -20.61 -2.36 36.11
C ILE A 312 -21.99 -2.46 36.76
N GLU A 313 -22.10 -2.25 38.07
CA GLU A 313 -23.36 -2.26 38.83
C GLU A 313 -24.27 -1.09 38.42
N GLU A 314 -23.72 0.11 38.26
CA GLU A 314 -24.49 1.29 37.87
C GLU A 314 -25.22 1.10 36.53
N PHE A 315 -24.54 0.49 35.56
CA PHE A 315 -25.09 0.26 34.22
C PHE A 315 -25.77 -1.12 34.06
N LYS A 316 -25.88 -1.90 35.14
CA LYS A 316 -26.51 -3.24 35.17
C LYS A 316 -25.89 -4.22 34.17
N LEU A 317 -24.56 -4.30 34.17
CA LEU A 317 -23.77 -5.09 33.23
C LEU A 317 -23.10 -6.32 33.88
N GLU A 318 -23.55 -6.74 35.06
CA GLU A 318 -22.96 -7.83 35.85
C GLU A 318 -22.95 -9.16 35.09
N ASP A 319 -23.99 -9.43 34.30
CA ASP A 319 -24.14 -10.65 33.51
C ASP A 319 -23.42 -10.57 32.14
N ASN A 320 -22.73 -9.47 31.84
CA ASN A 320 -22.04 -9.30 30.56
C ASN A 320 -20.76 -10.14 30.50
N LYS A 321 -20.83 -11.27 29.79
CA LYS A 321 -19.70 -12.20 29.61
C LYS A 321 -18.42 -11.51 29.12
N TRP A 322 -18.52 -10.61 28.15
CA TRP A 322 -17.32 -9.95 27.61
C TRP A 322 -16.62 -9.07 28.65
N LEU A 323 -17.38 -8.32 29.46
CA LEU A 323 -16.81 -7.52 30.55
C LEU A 323 -16.19 -8.39 31.65
N SER A 324 -16.81 -9.54 31.95
CA SER A 324 -16.23 -10.55 32.85
C SER A 324 -14.90 -11.08 32.32
N ASP A 325 -14.85 -11.50 31.05
CA ASP A 325 -13.63 -12.01 30.41
C ASP A 325 -12.52 -10.94 30.38
N MET A 326 -12.88 -9.68 30.08
CA MET A 326 -11.95 -8.55 30.10
C MET A 326 -11.40 -8.26 31.51
N TYR A 327 -12.23 -8.44 32.54
CA TYR A 327 -11.82 -8.27 33.92
C TYR A 327 -10.87 -9.40 34.37
N GLU A 328 -11.10 -10.64 33.95
CA GLU A 328 -10.20 -11.76 34.28
C GLU A 328 -8.77 -11.51 33.77
N ILE A 329 -8.65 -10.96 32.57
CA ILE A 329 -7.35 -10.61 31.99
C ILE A 329 -6.82 -9.24 32.43
N ARG A 330 -7.46 -8.52 33.37
CA ARG A 330 -7.08 -7.14 33.79
C ARG A 330 -5.59 -6.93 34.04
N LYS A 331 -4.90 -7.93 34.59
CA LYS A 331 -3.46 -7.88 34.89
C LYS A 331 -2.58 -7.74 33.63
N SER A 332 -3.10 -8.10 32.45
CA SER A 332 -2.38 -8.02 31.18
C SER A 332 -2.58 -6.70 30.46
N TRP A 333 -3.44 -5.79 30.90
CA TRP A 333 -3.73 -4.56 30.14
C TRP A 333 -3.91 -3.30 30.98
N ILE A 334 -4.38 -3.45 32.22
CA ILE A 334 -4.59 -2.32 33.13
C ILE A 334 -3.25 -1.78 33.65
N ARG A 335 -3.08 -0.47 33.51
CA ARG A 335 -1.84 0.25 33.84
C ARG A 335 -1.35 0.04 35.29
N SER A 336 -2.25 -0.09 36.27
CA SER A 336 -1.87 -0.23 37.68
C SER A 336 -1.04 -1.50 37.96
N TYR A 337 -1.12 -2.52 37.11
CA TYR A 337 -0.34 -3.77 37.21
C TYR A 337 1.06 -3.70 36.56
N PHE A 338 1.40 -2.57 35.93
CA PHE A 338 2.69 -2.34 35.26
C PHE A 338 3.48 -1.17 35.86
N ARG A 339 3.13 -0.71 37.08
CA ARG A 339 3.82 0.42 37.76
C ARG A 339 5.30 0.17 38.02
N ASP A 340 5.67 -1.10 38.15
CA ASP A 340 7.03 -1.60 38.32
C ASP A 340 7.86 -1.58 37.02
N SER A 341 7.21 -1.34 35.88
CA SER A 341 7.80 -1.45 34.54
C SER A 341 7.89 -0.06 33.89
N SER A 342 9.09 0.37 33.48
CA SER A 342 9.26 1.64 32.77
C SER A 342 8.76 1.51 31.32
N MET A 343 7.60 2.09 31.00
CA MET A 343 6.98 2.01 29.67
C MET A 343 7.11 3.35 28.91
N PHE A 344 8.34 3.84 28.74
CA PHE A 344 8.70 5.13 28.12
C PHE A 344 7.81 5.47 26.91
N GLY A 345 6.91 6.47 27.02
CA GLY A 345 6.16 7.06 25.89
C GLY A 345 5.10 6.18 25.19
N LEU A 346 5.25 4.86 25.21
CA LEU A 346 4.41 3.85 24.52
C LEU A 346 2.97 3.74 25.04
N MET A 347 2.68 4.46 26.13
CA MET A 347 1.38 4.43 26.79
C MET A 347 0.27 5.20 26.04
N ARG A 348 0.63 6.03 25.06
CA ARG A 348 -0.30 6.97 24.38
C ARG A 348 -0.15 7.04 22.86
N THR A 349 0.82 6.35 22.26
CA THR A 349 1.19 6.54 20.86
C THR A 349 0.35 5.67 19.91
N THR A 350 -0.49 6.33 19.09
CA THR A 350 -1.11 5.71 17.91
C THR A 350 -0.15 5.81 16.72
N SER A 351 0.24 4.70 16.08
CA SER A 351 1.16 4.67 14.92
C SER A 351 0.63 5.31 13.63
N ARG A 352 -0.59 5.86 13.67
CA ARG A 352 -1.39 6.26 12.51
C ARG A 352 -0.94 7.49 11.72
N TYR A 353 -0.11 8.37 12.27
CA TYR A 353 0.19 9.65 11.61
C TYR A 353 1.41 9.65 10.69
N LEU A 354 2.19 8.57 10.59
CA LEU A 354 3.56 8.68 10.03
C LEU A 354 4.03 7.46 9.20
N LEU A 355 3.14 6.72 8.53
CA LEU A 355 3.55 5.77 7.47
C LEU A 355 3.70 6.47 6.10
N ALA A 356 3.30 7.74 5.98
CA ALA A 356 3.31 8.47 4.71
C ALA A 356 4.70 8.91 4.22
N ASP A 357 5.70 9.03 5.10
CA ASP A 357 6.95 9.76 4.74
C ASP A 357 8.18 8.88 4.45
N HIS A 358 8.11 7.55 4.66
CA HIS A 358 9.28 6.67 4.41
C HIS A 358 9.01 5.40 3.59
N MET A 359 7.86 5.28 2.92
CA MET A 359 7.61 4.22 1.94
C MET A 359 6.99 4.81 0.67
N PRO A 360 7.74 4.94 -0.45
CA PRO A 360 7.11 5.26 -1.72
C PRO A 360 6.30 4.02 -2.15
N TYR A 361 4.99 4.21 -2.30
CA TYR A 361 3.98 3.31 -2.86
C TYR A 361 3.35 2.27 -1.92
N VAL A 362 2.31 2.66 -1.17
CA VAL A 362 0.98 2.01 -1.14
C VAL A 362 -0.06 3.07 -0.74
N HIS A 363 -1.00 3.39 -1.64
CA HIS A 363 -2.19 4.16 -1.28
C HIS A 363 -3.28 3.20 -0.79
N ALA A 364 -3.71 3.35 0.46
CA ALA A 364 -5.05 2.97 0.88
C ALA A 364 -5.46 3.78 2.11
N ASN A 365 -6.65 4.35 2.03
CA ASN A 365 -7.26 5.20 3.05
C ASN A 365 -7.76 4.38 4.25
N ASN A 366 -7.76 5.05 5.41
CA ASN A 366 -8.52 4.78 6.64
C ASN A 366 -8.10 3.61 7.55
N LEU A 367 -7.64 4.01 8.76
CA LEU A 367 -7.95 3.46 10.10
C LEU A 367 -7.37 2.05 10.45
N LEU A 368 -6.78 1.67 11.59
CA LEU A 368 -6.27 2.24 12.86
C LEU A 368 -5.02 1.41 13.28
N CYS A 369 -4.34 1.72 14.39
CA CYS A 369 -3.05 1.15 14.84
C CYS A 369 -3.06 0.88 16.35
N VAL A 370 -2.33 -0.13 16.91
CA VAL A 370 -1.51 -0.22 18.19
C VAL A 370 -0.82 -1.61 18.50
N GLU A 371 0.42 -1.55 19.04
CA GLU A 371 1.30 -2.43 19.90
C GLU A 371 0.87 -3.80 20.53
N LEU A 372 1.76 -4.80 20.32
CA LEU A 372 1.98 -6.19 20.79
C LEU A 372 0.75 -7.08 21.06
N PHE A 373 0.27 -7.73 19.99
CA PHE A 373 -0.61 -8.90 20.05
C PHE A 373 0.19 -10.21 19.99
N VAL A 374 0.09 -11.01 21.06
CA VAL A 374 0.01 -12.47 20.89
C VAL A 374 -1.48 -12.74 20.73
N GLY A 375 -1.92 -12.98 19.50
CA GLY A 375 -3.26 -13.50 19.22
C GLY A 375 -3.36 -14.95 19.71
N MET A 376 -3.46 -15.16 21.02
CA MET A 376 -4.02 -16.39 21.58
C MET A 376 -5.28 -16.06 22.34
N LEU A 377 -6.35 -16.77 21.96
CA LEU A 377 -7.65 -16.86 22.61
C LEU A 377 -8.50 -15.61 22.44
N PHE A 378 -9.40 -15.62 21.43
CA PHE A 378 -10.84 -15.46 21.63
C PHE A 378 -11.54 -15.81 20.29
N ALA A 379 -11.46 -17.08 19.91
CA ALA A 379 -12.53 -17.71 19.15
C ALA A 379 -13.53 -18.26 20.18
N ALA A 380 -14.66 -17.59 20.30
CA ALA A 380 -15.92 -18.21 20.68
C ALA A 380 -16.95 -17.76 19.64
#